data_AF-A0A6H5H4V4-F1
#
_entry.id   AF-A0A6H5H4V4-F1
#
_cell.length_a   1.000
_cell.length_b   1.000
_cell.length_c   1.000
_cell.angle_alpha   90.00
_cell.angle_beta   90.00
_cell.angle_gamma   90.00
#
_symmetry.space_group_name_H-M   'P 1'
#
loop_
_entity.id
_entity.type
_entity.pdbx_description
1 polymer ?
#
loop_
_entity_poly.entity_id
_entity_poly.type
_entity_poly.pdbx_seq_one_letter_code
_entity_poly.pdbx_strand_id
1 'polypeptide(L)'
;MIRKHPEVLRRGKTVDMSDITSDPYIVAHTKMFYVLKSFTCHLIPVLMPIIFWDEGFWVSTNTMMIRFAFALNATWSVNSFAHLWGNRPIDRRIFPGENKLISLLALGEGWHNYHHVFPWDYKAAELGPSFFNIATVFIDICYFLGLAYDLREPNKELVLKTAMKHGDGTWEVPPELEPLVDYATITFHAKAC
;
A
#
# COMPACT_ATOMS: atom_id res chain seq x y z
N MET A 1 -1.44 -20.41 -12.77
CA MET A 1 -0.98 -20.35 -11.37
C MET A 1 0.06 -21.44 -11.15
N ILE A 2 1.23 -21.11 -10.59
CA ILE A 2 2.34 -22.05 -10.33
C ILE A 2 2.50 -22.30 -8.83
N ARG A 3 3.16 -23.40 -8.45
CA ARG A 3 3.53 -23.63 -7.04
C ARG A 3 4.56 -22.59 -6.59
N LYS A 4 4.50 -22.18 -5.32
CA LYS A 4 5.51 -21.29 -4.73
C LYS A 4 6.89 -21.96 -4.79
N HIS A 5 7.93 -21.17 -5.05
CA HIS A 5 9.32 -21.64 -5.03
C HIS A 5 9.69 -22.18 -3.62
N PRO A 6 10.47 -23.27 -3.49
CA PRO A 6 10.82 -23.86 -2.19
C PRO A 6 11.45 -22.86 -1.21
N GLU A 7 12.22 -21.91 -1.72
CA GLU A 7 12.85 -20.86 -0.90
C GLU A 7 11.85 -19.94 -0.19
N VAL A 8 10.68 -19.69 -0.79
CA VAL A 8 9.60 -18.93 -0.14
C VAL A 8 9.07 -19.70 1.07
N LEU A 9 8.94 -21.03 0.95
CA LEU A 9 8.51 -21.87 2.06
C LEU A 9 9.58 -21.96 3.15
N ARG A 10 10.86 -22.04 2.75
CA ARG A 10 11.98 -22.14 3.69
C ARG A 10 12.16 -20.86 4.49
N ARG A 11 12.20 -19.69 3.84
CA ARG A 11 12.35 -18.39 4.50
C ARG A 11 11.06 -17.93 5.17
N GLY A 12 9.90 -18.28 4.64
CA GLY A 12 8.62 -17.95 5.28
C GLY A 12 8.50 -18.53 6.69
N LYS A 13 9.11 -19.69 6.95
CA LYS A 13 9.16 -20.28 8.30
C LYS A 13 10.03 -19.52 9.31
N THR A 14 10.89 -18.61 8.85
CA THR A 14 11.74 -17.80 9.75
C THR A 14 11.08 -16.47 10.13
N VAL A 15 9.90 -16.16 9.58
CA VAL A 15 9.12 -14.97 9.93
C VAL A 15 8.34 -15.28 11.21
N ASP A 16 8.49 -14.43 12.22
CA ASP A 16 7.66 -14.50 13.42
C ASP A 16 6.22 -14.10 13.07
N MET A 17 5.27 -14.95 13.44
CA MET A 17 3.83 -14.77 13.20
C MET A 17 3.05 -14.84 14.52
N SER A 18 3.73 -14.76 15.66
CA SER A 18 3.13 -14.94 16.99
C SER A 18 2.07 -13.87 17.29
N ASP A 19 2.28 -12.63 16.85
CA ASP A 19 1.31 -11.53 16.91
C ASP A 19 0.01 -11.87 16.14
N ILE A 20 0.12 -12.33 14.90
CA ILE A 20 -1.01 -12.67 14.04
C ILE A 20 -1.75 -13.92 14.54
N THR A 21 -1.00 -14.94 14.99
CA THR A 21 -1.56 -16.22 15.39
C THR A 21 -2.12 -16.23 16.82
N SER A 22 -1.74 -15.26 17.65
CA SER A 22 -2.29 -15.06 18.99
C SER A 22 -3.51 -14.13 19.03
N ASP A 23 -3.71 -13.29 18.01
CA ASP A 23 -4.87 -12.42 17.92
C ASP A 23 -6.17 -13.23 17.71
N PRO A 24 -7.13 -13.19 18.66
CA PRO A 24 -8.34 -14.00 18.60
C PRO A 24 -9.26 -13.60 17.44
N TYR A 25 -9.27 -12.33 17.03
CA TYR A 25 -10.09 -11.83 15.93
C TYR A 25 -9.55 -12.31 14.59
N ILE A 26 -8.24 -12.25 14.38
CA ILE A 26 -7.60 -12.77 13.17
C ILE A 26 -7.79 -14.27 13.06
N VAL A 27 -7.61 -15.00 14.16
CA VAL A 27 -7.82 -16.47 14.19
C VAL A 27 -9.28 -16.82 13.90
N ALA A 28 -10.25 -16.11 14.50
CA ALA A 28 -11.67 -16.31 14.22
C ALA A 28 -12.00 -16.01 12.75
N HIS A 29 -11.54 -14.88 12.22
CA HIS A 29 -11.69 -14.51 10.82
C HIS A 29 -11.11 -15.59 9.89
N THR A 30 -9.91 -16.10 10.19
CA THR A 30 -9.23 -17.11 9.37
C THR A 30 -10.00 -18.43 9.32
N LYS A 31 -10.56 -18.88 10.45
CA LYS A 31 -11.43 -20.06 10.51
C LYS A 31 -12.70 -19.89 9.67
N MET A 32 -13.23 -18.68 9.63
CA MET A 32 -14.47 -18.34 8.91
C MET A 32 -14.22 -17.79 7.49
N PHE A 33 -12.98 -17.75 7.02
CA PHE A 33 -12.58 -17.01 5.83
C PHE A 33 -13.41 -17.34 4.59
N TYR A 34 -13.62 -18.63 4.30
CA TYR A 34 -14.39 -19.03 3.13
C TYR A 34 -15.86 -18.65 3.24
N VAL A 35 -16.44 -18.71 4.44
CA VAL A 35 -17.81 -18.28 4.69
C VAL A 35 -17.89 -16.77 4.49
N LEU A 36 -17.11 -16.00 5.24
CA LEU A 36 -17.09 -14.53 5.15
C LEU A 36 -16.87 -14.06 3.71
N LYS A 37 -15.87 -14.59 3.00
CA LYS A 37 -15.59 -14.26 1.60
C LYS A 37 -16.76 -14.59 0.68
N SER A 38 -17.43 -15.73 0.85
CA SER A 38 -18.56 -16.12 0.00
C SER A 38 -19.73 -15.14 0.18
N PHE A 39 -20.01 -14.75 1.43
CA PHE A 39 -21.07 -13.80 1.74
C PHE A 39 -20.71 -12.37 1.29
N THR A 40 -19.56 -11.84 1.70
CA THR A 40 -19.22 -10.42 1.51
C THR A 40 -18.73 -10.10 0.10
N CYS A 41 -18.09 -11.04 -0.60
CA CYS A 41 -17.58 -10.80 -1.95
C CYS A 41 -18.55 -11.22 -3.06
N HIS A 42 -19.46 -12.17 -2.79
CA HIS A 42 -20.35 -12.72 -3.82
C HIS A 42 -21.83 -12.54 -3.46
N LEU A 43 -22.31 -13.16 -2.38
CA LEU A 43 -23.75 -13.18 -2.10
C LEU A 43 -24.34 -11.79 -1.88
N ILE A 44 -23.76 -11.02 -0.96
CA ILE A 44 -24.25 -9.67 -0.63
C ILE A 44 -24.15 -8.75 -1.85
N PRO A 45 -23.01 -8.65 -2.57
CA PRO A 45 -22.93 -7.79 -3.76
C PRO A 45 -23.88 -8.19 -4.89
N VAL A 46 -24.28 -9.46 -5.01
CA VAL A 46 -25.27 -9.89 -6.01
C VAL A 46 -26.69 -9.57 -5.55
N LEU A 47 -27.03 -9.84 -4.29
CA LEU A 47 -28.39 -9.66 -3.79
C LEU A 47 -28.76 -8.19 -3.55
N MET A 48 -27.79 -7.35 -3.18
CA MET A 48 -28.02 -5.94 -2.89
C MET A 48 -28.72 -5.22 -4.07
N PRO A 49 -28.17 -5.21 -5.32
CA PRO A 49 -28.84 -4.66 -6.50
C PRO A 49 -30.27 -5.17 -6.72
N ILE A 50 -30.48 -6.48 -6.56
CA ILE A 50 -31.77 -7.14 -6.79
C ILE A 50 -32.80 -6.65 -5.77
N ILE A 51 -32.43 -6.59 -4.48
CA ILE A 51 -33.35 -6.28 -3.38
C ILE A 51 -33.67 -4.79 -3.32
N PHE A 52 -32.66 -3.93 -3.45
CA PHE A 52 -32.82 -2.49 -3.17
C PHE A 52 -32.99 -1.63 -4.42
N TRP A 53 -32.70 -2.15 -5.62
CA TRP A 53 -32.78 -1.41 -6.88
C TRP A 53 -33.57 -2.16 -7.98
N ASP A 54 -34.25 -3.26 -7.64
CA ASP A 54 -35.04 -4.09 -8.58
C ASP A 54 -34.24 -4.54 -9.82
N GLU A 55 -32.94 -4.77 -9.64
CA GLU A 55 -32.05 -5.16 -10.72
C GLU A 55 -32.19 -6.65 -11.09
N GLY A 56 -31.96 -6.99 -12.36
CA GLY A 56 -31.99 -8.37 -12.82
C GLY A 56 -30.79 -9.20 -12.35
N PHE A 57 -31.03 -10.46 -11.96
CA PHE A 57 -29.99 -11.38 -11.47
C PHE A 57 -28.72 -11.43 -12.34
N TRP A 58 -28.89 -11.43 -13.68
CA TRP A 58 -27.77 -11.44 -14.61
C TRP A 58 -26.93 -10.16 -14.55
N VAL A 59 -27.56 -8.99 -14.46
CA VAL A 59 -26.87 -7.71 -14.37
C VAL A 59 -26.13 -7.60 -13.03
N SER A 60 -26.77 -7.99 -11.93
CA SER A 60 -26.16 -7.97 -10.59
C SER A 60 -24.95 -8.90 -10.50
N THR A 61 -25.06 -10.11 -11.07
CA THR A 61 -23.96 -11.09 -11.10
C THR A 61 -22.79 -10.60 -11.95
N ASN A 62 -23.04 -10.05 -13.15
CA ASN A 62 -21.97 -9.52 -14.00
C ASN A 62 -21.29 -8.32 -13.35
N THR A 63 -22.04 -7.42 -12.73
CA THR A 63 -21.49 -6.28 -11.98
C THR A 63 -20.57 -6.74 -10.86
N MET A 64 -20.98 -7.75 -10.08
CA MET A 64 -20.13 -8.34 -9.03
C MET A 64 -18.83 -8.91 -9.60
N MET A 65 -18.90 -9.65 -10.71
CA MET A 65 -17.71 -10.26 -11.34
C MET A 65 -16.74 -9.22 -11.88
N ILE A 66 -17.26 -8.18 -12.57
CA ILE A 66 -16.45 -7.07 -13.08
C ILE A 66 -15.80 -6.31 -11.93
N ARG A 67 -16.56 -5.98 -10.88
CA ARG A 67 -16.03 -5.33 -9.67
C ARG A 67 -14.90 -6.15 -9.04
N PHE A 68 -15.11 -7.46 -8.90
CA PHE A 68 -14.12 -8.36 -8.31
C PHE A 68 -12.85 -8.45 -9.17
N ALA A 69 -12.99 -8.57 -10.50
CA ALA A 69 -11.87 -8.57 -11.43
C ALA A 69 -11.10 -7.24 -11.40
N PHE A 70 -11.79 -6.10 -11.37
CA PHE A 70 -11.15 -4.79 -11.26
C PHE A 70 -10.37 -4.65 -9.96
N ALA A 71 -10.99 -5.00 -8.82
CA ALA A 71 -10.33 -4.94 -7.51
C ALA A 71 -9.06 -5.81 -7.47
N LEU A 72 -9.13 -7.05 -7.99
CA LEU A 72 -7.95 -7.92 -8.08
C LEU A 72 -6.84 -7.32 -8.94
N ASN A 73 -7.17 -6.79 -10.12
CA ASN A 73 -6.17 -6.21 -11.02
C ASN A 73 -5.57 -4.92 -10.44
N ALA A 74 -6.37 -4.09 -9.78
CA ALA A 74 -5.88 -2.92 -9.06
C ALA A 74 -4.88 -3.32 -7.97
N THR A 75 -5.22 -4.29 -7.10
CA THR A 75 -4.29 -4.79 -6.08
C THR A 75 -3.03 -5.43 -6.69
N TRP A 76 -3.16 -6.26 -7.72
CA TRP A 76 -2.01 -6.92 -8.35
C TRP A 76 -1.13 -5.96 -9.13
N SER A 77 -1.65 -4.81 -9.55
CA SER A 77 -0.87 -3.76 -10.19
C SER A 77 0.21 -3.19 -9.26
N VAL A 78 0.00 -3.19 -7.94
CA VAL A 78 1.03 -2.83 -6.95
C VAL A 78 2.23 -3.77 -7.02
N ASN A 79 1.98 -5.09 -7.10
CA ASN A 79 3.05 -6.10 -7.18
C ASN A 79 3.72 -6.20 -8.56
N SER A 80 3.21 -5.49 -9.57
CA SER A 80 3.70 -5.54 -10.95
C SER A 80 4.10 -4.15 -11.44
N PHE A 81 3.12 -3.31 -11.78
CA PHE A 81 3.35 -1.97 -12.30
C PHE A 81 4.18 -1.11 -11.35
N ALA A 82 3.89 -1.09 -10.04
CA ALA A 82 4.66 -0.27 -9.10
C ALA A 82 6.09 -0.79 -8.86
N HIS A 83 6.42 -2.02 -9.26
CA HIS A 83 7.80 -2.53 -9.25
C HIS A 83 8.56 -2.31 -10.58
N LEU A 84 7.85 -1.94 -11.66
CA LEU A 84 8.43 -1.74 -12.99
C LEU A 84 8.51 -0.27 -13.38
N TRP A 85 7.47 0.51 -13.06
CA TRP A 85 7.31 1.90 -13.50
C TRP A 85 7.05 2.85 -12.34
N GLY A 86 7.82 3.94 -12.31
CA GLY A 86 7.75 4.97 -11.28
C GLY A 86 9.14 5.52 -10.96
N ASN A 87 9.17 6.67 -10.30
CA ASN A 87 10.40 7.25 -9.77
C ASN A 87 10.78 6.56 -8.46
N ARG A 88 12.03 6.73 -8.01
CA ARG A 88 12.58 6.14 -6.78
C ARG A 88 13.22 7.22 -5.91
N PRO A 89 12.41 8.16 -5.38
CA PRO A 89 12.91 9.34 -4.70
C PRO A 89 13.61 9.03 -3.37
N ILE A 90 13.29 7.90 -2.72
CA ILE A 90 13.85 7.55 -1.41
C ILE A 90 15.04 6.59 -1.54
N ASP A 91 14.90 5.51 -2.30
CA ASP A 91 16.00 4.56 -2.55
C ASP A 91 15.95 3.99 -3.98
N ARG A 92 16.91 4.37 -4.81
CA ARG A 92 17.03 3.92 -6.21
C ARG A 92 17.60 2.50 -6.38
N ARG A 93 18.09 1.87 -5.30
CA ARG A 93 18.71 0.53 -5.34
C ARG A 93 17.68 -0.60 -5.31
N ILE A 94 16.45 -0.29 -4.93
CA ILE A 94 15.33 -1.23 -4.88
C ILE A 94 14.39 -1.01 -6.08
N PHE A 95 13.69 -2.05 -6.52
CA PHE A 95 12.77 -1.94 -7.65
C PHE A 95 11.46 -1.14 -7.43
N PRO A 96 10.80 -1.14 -6.26
CA PRO A 96 9.53 -0.45 -6.10
C PRO A 96 9.68 1.05 -6.34
N GLY A 97 8.74 1.60 -7.10
CA GLY A 97 8.71 2.98 -7.53
C GLY A 97 7.39 3.66 -7.16
N GLU A 98 7.44 4.98 -7.14
CA GLU A 98 6.31 5.87 -6.89
C GLU A 98 5.44 5.98 -8.14
N ASN A 99 4.15 5.63 -8.02
CA ASN A 99 3.22 5.65 -9.14
C ASN A 99 1.84 6.19 -8.74
N LYS A 100 1.56 7.45 -9.10
CA LYS A 100 0.32 8.16 -8.77
C LYS A 100 -0.94 7.48 -9.30
N LEU A 101 -0.88 6.86 -10.49
CA LEU A 101 -2.02 6.15 -11.07
C LEU A 101 -2.35 4.90 -10.25
N ILE A 102 -1.32 4.13 -9.87
CA ILE A 102 -1.50 2.96 -9.00
C ILE A 102 -2.00 3.40 -7.63
N SER A 103 -1.50 4.52 -7.11
CA SER A 103 -1.95 5.07 -5.84
C SER A 103 -3.45 5.39 -5.84
N LEU A 104 -3.96 5.97 -6.92
CA LEU A 104 -5.40 6.21 -7.09
C LEU A 104 -6.19 4.90 -7.17
N LEU A 105 -5.73 3.93 -7.99
CA LEU A 105 -6.46 2.67 -8.23
C LEU A 105 -6.45 1.73 -7.01
N ALA A 106 -5.36 1.75 -6.23
CA ALA A 106 -5.15 0.92 -5.06
C ALA A 106 -5.32 1.67 -3.74
N LEU A 107 -6.00 2.84 -3.76
CA LEU A 107 -6.41 3.61 -2.57
C LEU A 107 -5.27 4.14 -1.69
N GLY A 108 -4.06 4.30 -2.22
CA GLY A 108 -2.89 4.83 -1.50
C GLY A 108 -1.63 3.98 -1.65
N GLU A 109 -1.75 2.74 -2.12
CA GLU A 109 -0.62 1.78 -2.18
C GLU A 109 0.36 2.03 -3.35
N GLY A 110 0.27 3.17 -4.03
CA GLY A 110 1.16 3.53 -5.13
C GLY A 110 2.45 4.20 -4.68
N TRP A 111 2.58 4.54 -3.40
CA TRP A 111 3.78 5.15 -2.83
C TRP A 111 4.84 4.11 -2.47
N HIS A 112 5.15 3.25 -3.44
CA HIS A 112 5.74 1.93 -3.15
C HIS A 112 7.24 2.01 -2.86
N ASN A 113 7.97 3.01 -3.40
CA ASN A 113 9.37 3.19 -3.04
C ASN A 113 9.49 3.59 -1.57
N TYR A 114 8.66 4.54 -1.12
CA TYR A 114 8.57 4.95 0.25
C TYR A 114 8.15 3.80 1.17
N HIS A 115 7.07 3.09 0.84
CA HIS A 115 6.55 1.96 1.62
C HIS A 115 7.60 0.87 1.86
N HIS A 116 8.42 0.53 0.86
CA HIS A 116 9.47 -0.48 1.03
C HIS A 116 10.66 0.01 1.86
N VAL A 117 10.91 1.32 1.92
CA VAL A 117 11.98 1.90 2.76
C VAL A 117 11.52 2.07 4.21
N PHE A 118 10.27 2.48 4.42
CA PHE A 118 9.67 2.73 5.73
C PHE A 118 8.41 1.87 5.95
N PRO A 119 8.53 0.54 6.03
CA PRO A 119 7.37 -0.37 6.08
C PRO A 119 6.54 -0.28 7.38
N TRP A 120 7.02 0.47 8.37
CA TRP A 120 6.31 0.72 9.63
C TRP A 120 5.51 2.04 9.64
N ASP A 121 5.58 2.85 8.57
CA ASP A 121 4.77 4.06 8.46
C ASP A 121 3.29 3.67 8.23
N TYR A 122 2.39 4.19 9.06
CA TYR A 122 0.96 3.92 8.96
C TYR A 122 0.34 4.45 7.66
N LYS A 123 0.93 5.48 7.04
CA LYS A 123 0.45 6.10 5.80
C LYS A 123 0.86 5.32 4.57
N ALA A 124 1.93 4.52 4.68
CA ALA A 124 2.64 3.90 3.54
C ALA A 124 3.03 4.89 2.44
N ALA A 125 3.08 6.19 2.74
CA ALA A 125 3.34 7.26 1.80
C ALA A 125 3.98 8.44 2.53
N GLU A 126 4.75 9.22 1.79
CA GLU A 126 5.34 10.44 2.32
C GLU A 126 4.32 11.57 2.45
N LEU A 127 3.50 11.77 1.42
CA LEU A 127 2.48 12.81 1.44
C LEU A 127 1.41 12.44 2.48
N GLY A 128 1.01 13.44 3.28
CA GLY A 128 -0.11 13.34 4.20
C GLY A 128 -1.46 13.08 3.49
N PRO A 129 -2.58 13.12 4.23
CA PRO A 129 -3.91 12.81 3.68
C PRO A 129 -4.17 13.62 2.41
N SER A 130 -4.23 12.93 1.29
CA SER A 130 -4.41 13.52 -0.04
C SER A 130 -5.35 12.64 -0.87
N PHE A 131 -5.82 13.15 -1.99
CA PHE A 131 -6.62 12.37 -2.95
C PHE A 131 -5.91 11.09 -3.41
N PHE A 132 -4.57 11.05 -3.31
CA PHE A 132 -3.74 9.90 -3.66
C PHE A 132 -3.43 8.98 -2.47
N ASN A 133 -4.08 9.14 -1.31
CA ASN A 133 -3.93 8.24 -0.17
C ASN A 133 -5.20 8.18 0.68
N ILE A 134 -6.23 7.53 0.12
CA ILE A 134 -7.56 7.40 0.73
C ILE A 134 -7.50 6.52 1.99
N ALA A 135 -6.62 5.52 2.02
CA ALA A 135 -6.41 4.67 3.20
C ALA A 135 -5.96 5.49 4.41
N THR A 136 -5.02 6.41 4.24
CA THR A 136 -4.59 7.33 5.31
C THR A 136 -5.73 8.19 5.82
N VAL A 137 -6.55 8.76 4.92
CA VAL A 137 -7.73 9.55 5.33
C VAL A 137 -8.68 8.73 6.21
N PHE A 138 -8.92 7.47 5.85
CA PHE A 138 -9.75 6.57 6.67
C PHE A 138 -9.13 6.33 8.05
N ILE A 139 -7.83 6.07 8.14
CA ILE A 139 -7.13 5.86 9.41
C ILE A 139 -7.14 7.15 10.26
N ASP A 140 -6.93 8.32 9.66
CA ASP A 140 -6.98 9.61 10.35
C ASP A 140 -8.37 9.89 10.93
N ILE A 141 -9.44 9.51 10.22
CA ILE A 141 -10.82 9.57 10.75
C ILE A 141 -10.97 8.62 11.95
N CYS A 142 -10.48 7.38 11.85
CA CYS A 142 -10.50 6.44 12.97
C CYS A 142 -9.71 6.98 14.17
N TYR A 143 -8.56 7.61 13.95
CA TYR A 143 -7.76 8.24 14.99
C TYR A 143 -8.51 9.39 15.65
N PHE A 144 -9.11 10.28 14.85
CA PHE A 144 -9.94 11.37 15.35
C PHE A 144 -11.12 10.88 16.20
N LEU A 145 -11.73 9.76 15.82
CA LEU A 145 -12.82 9.12 16.58
C LEU A 145 -12.34 8.30 17.79
N GLY A 146 -11.04 8.19 18.03
CA GLY A 146 -10.45 7.37 19.11
C GLY A 146 -10.50 5.86 18.86
N LEU A 147 -10.76 5.43 17.61
CA LEU A 147 -10.76 4.02 17.19
C LEU A 147 -9.37 3.51 16.80
N ALA A 148 -8.45 4.40 16.47
CA ALA A 148 -7.05 4.10 16.19
C ALA A 148 -6.12 4.95 17.06
N TYR A 149 -4.94 4.43 17.37
CA TYR A 149 -3.91 5.08 18.20
C TYR A 149 -2.53 4.49 17.86
N ASP A 150 -1.45 5.03 18.45
CA ASP A 150 -0.05 4.66 18.18
C ASP A 150 0.31 4.69 16.68
N LEU A 151 -0.18 5.71 15.96
CA LEU A 151 0.18 5.94 14.56
C LEU A 151 1.68 6.26 14.46
N ARG A 152 2.42 5.49 13.66
CA ARG A 152 3.87 5.62 13.52
C ARG A 152 4.22 6.21 12.17
N GLU A 153 5.15 7.16 12.18
CA GLU A 153 5.74 7.75 10.98
C GLU A 153 7.26 7.93 11.20
N PRO A 154 8.09 7.87 10.16
CA PRO A 154 9.50 8.18 10.27
C PRO A 154 9.70 9.68 10.49
N ASN A 155 10.76 10.04 11.22
CA ASN A 155 11.17 11.43 11.37
C ASN A 155 11.49 12.03 9.98
N LYS A 156 11.00 13.23 9.70
CA LYS A 156 11.30 14.01 8.48
C LYS A 156 12.80 14.09 8.16
N GLU A 157 13.66 14.24 9.17
CA GLU A 157 15.12 14.25 8.95
C GLU A 157 15.66 12.90 8.45
N LEU A 158 15.07 11.78 8.91
CA LEU A 158 15.46 10.45 8.48
C LEU A 158 15.08 10.24 7.01
N VAL A 159 13.87 10.69 6.62
CA VAL A 159 13.41 10.67 5.22
C VAL A 159 14.37 11.49 4.36
N LEU A 160 14.65 12.75 4.74
CA LEU A 160 15.59 13.63 4.05
C LEU A 160 16.96 12.97 3.87
N LYS A 161 17.59 12.51 4.97
CA LYS A 161 18.92 11.89 4.93
C LYS A 161 18.94 10.66 4.02
N THR A 162 17.86 9.89 4.01
CA THR A 162 17.75 8.69 3.18
C THR A 162 17.60 9.06 1.70
N ALA A 163 16.68 9.96 1.37
CA ALA A 163 16.46 10.45 0.01
C ALA A 163 17.72 11.10 -0.57
N MET A 164 18.43 11.93 0.20
CA MET A 164 19.69 12.56 -0.25
C MET A 164 20.81 11.55 -0.50
N LYS A 165 20.86 10.46 0.28
CA LYS A 165 21.92 9.46 0.18
C LYS A 165 21.63 8.39 -0.87
N HIS A 166 20.37 8.02 -1.05
CA HIS A 166 19.96 6.83 -1.78
C HIS A 166 18.92 7.09 -2.88
N GLY A 167 18.25 8.24 -2.86
CA GLY A 167 17.25 8.62 -3.85
C GLY A 167 17.83 8.80 -5.25
N ASP A 168 16.93 8.83 -6.24
CA ASP A 168 17.26 9.12 -7.64
C ASP A 168 17.26 10.62 -7.99
N GLY A 169 17.10 11.49 -6.98
CA GLY A 169 17.06 12.95 -7.15
C GLY A 169 15.69 13.51 -7.55
N THR A 170 14.65 12.67 -7.64
CA THR A 170 13.27 13.13 -7.94
C THR A 170 12.48 13.51 -6.69
N TRP A 171 13.09 13.40 -5.51
CA TRP A 171 12.47 13.77 -4.25
C TRP A 171 12.40 15.29 -4.09
N GLU A 172 11.19 15.82 -3.93
CA GLU A 172 10.96 17.25 -3.69
C GLU A 172 11.15 17.54 -2.20
N VAL A 173 12.20 18.29 -1.87
CA VAL A 173 12.48 18.67 -0.48
C VAL A 173 11.38 19.60 0.02
N PRO A 174 10.70 19.28 1.14
CA PRO A 174 9.77 20.20 1.78
C PRO A 174 10.47 21.50 2.18
N PRO A 175 9.85 22.69 2.00
CA PRO A 175 10.48 23.98 2.31
C PRO A 175 11.03 24.08 3.74
N GLU A 176 10.37 23.45 4.71
CA GLU A 176 10.82 23.44 6.10
C GLU A 176 12.11 22.64 6.35
N LEU A 177 12.48 21.75 5.41
CA LEU A 177 13.69 20.92 5.48
C LEU A 177 14.82 21.47 4.60
N GLU A 178 14.56 22.45 3.73
CA GLU A 178 15.59 23.10 2.89
C GLU A 178 16.81 23.59 3.69
N PRO A 179 16.68 24.20 4.88
CA PRO A 179 17.83 24.67 5.65
C PRO A 179 18.76 23.53 6.13
N LEU A 180 18.27 22.28 6.15
CA LEU A 180 19.02 21.10 6.57
C LEU A 180 19.74 20.42 5.39
N VAL A 181 19.50 20.88 4.16
CA VAL A 181 20.12 20.31 2.96
C VAL A 181 21.52 20.87 2.79
N ASP A 182 22.52 19.99 2.89
CA ASP A 182 23.89 20.33 2.47
C ASP A 182 24.06 20.10 0.96
N TYR A 183 23.80 21.15 0.17
CA TYR A 183 23.96 21.10 -1.28
C TYR A 183 25.42 20.89 -1.74
N ALA A 184 26.42 21.09 -0.87
CA ALA A 184 27.82 20.87 -1.21
C ALA A 184 28.18 19.37 -1.25
N THR A 185 27.47 18.51 -0.53
CA THR A 185 27.66 17.05 -0.58
C THR A 185 26.87 16.37 -1.71
N ILE A 186 25.81 17.00 -2.23
CA ILE A 186 24.96 16.44 -3.30
C ILE A 186 25.64 16.45 -4.67
N THR A 187 26.55 17.40 -4.92
CA THR A 187 27.20 17.59 -6.24
C THR A 187 28.16 16.46 -6.65
N PHE A 188 28.44 15.49 -5.80
CA PHE A 188 29.38 14.38 -6.09
C PHE A 188 28.75 13.14 -6.73
N HIS A 189 27.43 13.03 -6.88
CA HIS A 189 26.80 11.80 -7.41
C HIS A 189 26.10 11.96 -8.76
N ALA A 190 26.04 13.18 -9.32
CA ALA A 190 25.42 13.44 -10.63
C ALA A 190 26.38 13.29 -11.84
N LYS A 191 27.60 12.77 -11.65
CA LYS A 191 28.62 12.66 -12.73
C LYS A 191 29.09 11.24 -13.07
N ALA A 192 28.38 10.20 -12.65
CA ALA A 192 28.69 8.83 -13.06
C ALA A 192 27.43 8.08 -13.50
N CYS A 193 27.39 7.81 -14.81
CA CYS A 193 26.42 7.03 -15.59
C CYS A 193 25.16 7.75 -16.08
#